data_AF-A0A7W0KF45-F1
#
_entry.id   AF-A0A7W0KF45-F1
#
_cell.length_a   1.000
_cell.length_b   1.000
_cell.length_c   1.000
_cell.angle_alpha   90.00
_cell.angle_beta   90.00
_cell.angle_gamma   90.00
#
_symmetry.space_group_name_H-M   'P 1'
#
loop_
_entity.id
_entity.type
_entity.pdbx_description
1 polymer ?
#
loop_
_entity_poly.entity_id
_entity_poly.type
_entity_poly.pdbx_seq_one_letter_code
_entity_poly.pdbx_strand_id
1 'polypeptide(L)'
;RLIDWRYADVTEVYGSQAGFSEIEPILQDYGVRVIYVGALERATYPAEALAKFDEAADAGELDVIYEADDVTMYFYGGARDSREPSDP
;
A
#
# COMPACT_ATOMS: atom_id res chain seq x y z
N ARG A 1 -19.29 -6.83 -15.69
CA ARG A 1 -17.91 -7.03 -16.19
C ARG A 1 -16.98 -6.99 -14.99
N LEU A 2 -16.36 -8.10 -14.61
CA LEU A 2 -15.57 -8.22 -13.39
C LEU A 2 -14.11 -7.72 -13.54
N ILE A 3 -13.71 -7.21 -14.71
CA ILE A 3 -12.31 -6.83 -14.99
C ILE A 3 -12.13 -5.31 -14.89
N ASP A 4 -13.08 -4.53 -15.41
CA ASP A 4 -12.96 -3.07 -15.51
C ASP A 4 -12.83 -2.38 -14.12
N TRP A 5 -13.51 -2.89 -13.08
CA TRP A 5 -13.47 -2.31 -11.73
C TRP A 5 -12.14 -2.56 -11.02
N ARG A 6 -11.56 -3.76 -11.15
CA ARG A 6 -10.25 -4.07 -10.55
C ARG A 6 -9.13 -3.21 -11.12
N TYR A 7 -9.20 -2.94 -12.42
CA TYR A 7 -8.24 -2.06 -13.06
C TYR A 7 -8.36 -0.61 -12.55
N ALA A 8 -9.60 -0.14 -12.36
CA ALA A 8 -9.85 1.17 -11.77
C ALA A 8 -9.30 1.26 -10.33
N ASP A 9 -9.53 0.24 -9.51
CA ASP A 9 -9.06 0.20 -8.12
C ASP A 9 -7.52 0.18 -8.02
N VAL A 10 -6.85 -0.59 -8.87
CA VAL A 10 -5.37 -0.57 -8.95
C VAL A 10 -4.88 0.81 -9.42
N THR A 11 -5.57 1.40 -10.39
CA THR A 11 -5.24 2.75 -10.87
C THR A 11 -5.45 3.80 -9.77
N GLU A 12 -6.48 3.65 -8.94
CA GLU A 12 -6.71 4.52 -7.79
C GLU A 12 -5.60 4.35 -6.75
N VAL A 13 -5.30 3.12 -6.33
CA VAL A 13 -4.26 2.82 -5.34
C VAL A 13 -2.91 3.43 -5.73
N TYR A 14 -2.44 3.23 -6.97
CA TYR A 14 -1.12 3.71 -7.37
C TYR A 14 -1.12 5.12 -7.98
N GLY A 15 -2.22 5.55 -8.59
CA GLY A 15 -2.30 6.80 -9.36
C GLY A 15 -2.93 7.98 -8.63
N SER A 16 -3.67 7.76 -7.54
CA SER A 16 -4.29 8.84 -6.76
C SER A 16 -3.23 9.67 -6.04
N GLN A 17 -3.35 10.99 -6.10
CA GLN A 17 -2.53 11.93 -5.32
C GLN A 17 -3.11 12.19 -3.91
N ALA A 18 -4.19 11.50 -3.56
CA ALA A 18 -4.72 11.52 -2.21
C ALA A 18 -3.77 10.81 -1.23
N GLY A 19 -3.90 11.11 0.06
CA GLY A 19 -3.13 10.44 1.10
C GLY A 19 -3.49 8.96 1.26
N PHE A 20 -2.67 8.21 2.00
CA PHE A 20 -2.82 6.76 2.17
C PHE A 20 -4.18 6.35 2.75
N SER A 21 -4.75 7.13 3.68
CA SER A 21 -6.06 6.86 4.28
C SER A 21 -7.22 6.78 3.27
N GLU A 22 -7.10 7.45 2.11
CA GLU A 22 -8.16 7.47 1.09
C GLU A 22 -8.17 6.18 0.25
N ILE A 23 -7.01 5.52 0.10
CA ILE A 23 -6.89 4.26 -0.66
C ILE A 23 -6.94 3.02 0.26
N GLU A 24 -6.82 3.21 1.56
CA GLU A 24 -6.87 2.16 2.58
C GLU A 24 -8.13 1.25 2.47
N PRO A 25 -9.35 1.78 2.28
CA PRO A 25 -10.54 0.92 2.16
C PRO A 25 -10.45 -0.07 1.00
N ILE A 26 -9.82 0.33 -0.11
CA ILE A 26 -9.59 -0.54 -1.26
C ILE A 26 -8.61 -1.67 -0.87
N LEU A 27 -7.55 -1.36 -0.13
CA LEU A 27 -6.59 -2.37 0.34
C LEU A 27 -7.26 -3.40 1.27
N GLN A 28 -8.15 -2.94 2.15
CA GLN A 28 -8.90 -3.79 3.08
C GLN A 28 -9.87 -4.70 2.33
N ASP A 29 -10.66 -4.17 1.39
CA ASP A 29 -11.63 -4.92 0.60
C ASP A 29 -10.99 -6.06 -0.21
N TYR A 30 -9.76 -5.84 -0.68
CA TYR A 30 -8.99 -6.83 -1.42
C TYR A 30 -8.12 -7.74 -0.54
N GLY A 31 -8.05 -7.49 0.76
CA GLY A 31 -7.18 -8.23 1.69
C GLY A 31 -5.70 -8.11 1.34
N VAL A 32 -5.27 -6.95 0.83
CA VAL A 32 -3.86 -6.68 0.50
C VAL A 32 -3.02 -6.77 1.77
N ARG A 33 -1.84 -7.37 1.67
CA ARG A 33 -0.86 -7.44 2.78
C ARG A 33 0.51 -6.94 2.39
N VAL A 34 0.81 -6.93 1.09
CA VAL A 34 2.07 -6.42 0.56
C VAL A 34 1.75 -5.48 -0.59
N ILE A 35 2.30 -4.29 -0.52
CA ILE A 35 2.28 -3.30 -1.59
C ILE A 35 3.67 -3.31 -2.21
N TYR A 36 3.75 -3.36 -3.54
CA TYR A 36 5.00 -3.41 -4.29
C TYR A 36 5.13 -2.15 -5.13
N VAL A 37 6.25 -1.45 -5.01
CA VAL A 37 6.56 -0.29 -5.85
C VAL A 37 7.92 -0.53 -6.49
N GLY A 38 7.92 -0.87 -7.78
CA GLY A 38 9.14 -1.09 -8.55
C GLY A 38 9.18 -0.30 -9.86
N ALA A 39 10.07 -0.71 -10.76
CA ALA A 39 10.29 -0.02 -12.04
C ALA A 39 9.03 0.16 -12.89
N LEU A 40 8.11 -0.83 -12.88
CA LEU A 40 6.86 -0.73 -13.66
C LEU A 40 5.94 0.35 -13.10
N GLU A 41 5.68 0.34 -11.79
CA GLU A 41 4.81 1.31 -11.13
C GLU A 41 5.40 2.72 -11.26
N ARG A 42 6.71 2.87 -11.06
CA ARG A 42 7.43 4.16 -11.21
C ARG A 42 7.42 4.69 -12.64
N ALA A 43 7.36 3.81 -13.65
CA ALA A 43 7.22 4.22 -15.05
C ALA A 43 5.76 4.52 -15.45
N THR A 44 4.79 4.01 -14.70
CA THR A 44 3.36 4.08 -15.03
C THR A 44 2.65 5.23 -14.31
N TYR A 45 3.01 5.50 -13.06
CA TYR A 45 2.32 6.45 -12.19
C TYR A 45 3.21 7.65 -11.82
N PRO A 46 2.63 8.84 -11.58
CA PRO A 46 3.38 10.02 -11.14
C PRO A 46 4.11 9.76 -9.82
N ALA A 47 5.31 10.31 -9.66
CA ALA A 47 6.09 10.16 -8.44
C ALA A 47 5.36 10.73 -7.22
N GLU A 48 4.61 11.82 -7.40
CA GLU A 48 3.80 12.46 -6.35
C GLU A 48 2.66 11.57 -5.88
N ALA A 49 2.13 10.69 -6.75
CA ALA A 49 1.11 9.73 -6.35
C ALA A 49 1.72 8.56 -5.57
N LEU A 50 2.95 8.15 -5.88
CA LEU A 50 3.62 7.05 -5.20
C LEU A 50 4.21 7.45 -3.83
N ALA A 51 4.54 8.73 -3.63
CA ALA A 51 5.12 9.25 -2.39
C ALA A 51 4.29 8.93 -1.14
N LYS A 52 2.97 8.78 -1.27
CA LYS A 52 2.08 8.42 -0.15
C LYS A 52 2.44 7.10 0.55
N PHE A 53 3.10 6.17 -0.14
CA PHE A 53 3.54 4.92 0.48
C PHE A 53 4.76 5.12 1.37
N ASP A 54 5.71 5.96 0.95
CA ASP A 54 6.85 6.36 1.77
C ASP A 54 6.35 7.18 2.98
N GLU A 55 5.43 8.12 2.75
CA GLU A 55 4.82 8.93 3.82
C GLU A 55 4.06 8.07 4.85
N ALA A 56 3.31 7.07 4.39
CA ALA A 56 2.62 6.12 5.27
C ALA A 56 3.59 5.23 6.05
N ALA A 57 4.73 4.86 5.46
CA ALA A 57 5.77 4.14 6.18
C ALA A 57 6.42 5.01 7.27
N ASP A 58 6.73 6.27 6.96
CA ASP A 58 7.25 7.24 7.92
C ASP A 58 6.26 7.52 9.07
N ALA A 59 4.95 7.47 8.77
CA ALA A 59 3.88 7.59 9.76
C ALA A 59 3.62 6.32 10.58
N GLY A 60 4.23 5.19 10.21
CA GLY A 60 4.06 3.89 10.87
C GLY A 60 2.77 3.14 10.49
N GLU A 61 2.09 3.55 9.41
CA GLU A 61 0.93 2.87 8.84
C GLU A 61 1.34 1.66 7.97
N LEU A 62 2.55 1.71 7.42
CA LEU A 62 3.18 0.66 6.64
C LEU A 62 4.55 0.29 7.21
N ASP A 63 4.93 -0.99 7.10
CA ASP A 63 6.29 -1.42 7.40
C ASP A 63 7.06 -1.65 6.09
N VAL A 64 8.23 -1.02 5.91
CA VAL A 64 9.13 -1.39 4.80
C VAL A 64 9.76 -2.75 5.11
N ILE A 65 9.40 -3.77 4.35
CA ILE A 65 9.89 -5.15 4.53
C ILE A 65 10.98 -5.55 3.54
N TYR A 66 11.16 -4.77 2.48
CA TYR A 66 12.22 -4.94 1.48
C TYR A 66 12.50 -3.62 0.78
N GLU A 67 13.78 -3.29 0.62
CA GLU A 67 14.24 -2.16 -0.18
C GLU A 67 15.60 -2.49 -0.82
N ALA A 68 15.60 -2.66 -2.15
CA ALA A 68 16.80 -2.81 -2.96
C ALA A 68 16.45 -2.72 -4.46
N ASP A 69 17.43 -2.35 -5.29
CA ASP A 69 17.32 -2.36 -6.76
C ASP A 69 16.07 -1.63 -7.31
N ASP A 70 15.81 -0.40 -6.83
CA ASP A 70 14.63 0.44 -7.15
C ASP A 70 13.26 -0.16 -6.79
N VAL A 71 13.25 -1.23 -6.00
CA VAL A 71 12.05 -1.88 -5.47
C VAL A 71 11.89 -1.59 -3.99
N THR A 72 10.70 -1.15 -3.60
CA THR A 72 10.25 -1.07 -2.22
C THR A 72 9.02 -1.96 -2.03
N MET A 73 9.03 -2.80 -1.00
CA MET A 73 7.84 -3.56 -0.57
C MET A 73 7.40 -3.11 0.82
N TYR A 74 6.13 -2.77 0.93
CA TYR A 74 5.49 -2.36 2.16
C TYR A 74 4.56 -3.45 2.65
N PHE A 75 4.61 -3.76 3.94
CA PHE A 75 3.64 -4.62 4.59
C PHE A 75 2.49 -3.78 5.14
N TYR A 76 1.28 -4.11 4.69
CA TYR A 76 0.04 -3.52 5.17
C TYR A 76 -0.59 -4.44 6.22
N GLY A 77 -0.75 -3.90 7.44
CA GLY A 77 -1.28 -4.62 8.61
C GLY A 77 -0.35 -4.72 9.81
N GLY A 78 0.83 -4.07 9.77
CA GLY A 78 1.76 -3.93 10.89
C GLY A 78 2.36 -5.23 11.45
N ALA A 79 3.44 -5.15 12.22
CA ALA A 79 3.87 -6.27 13.06
C ALA A 79 2.69 -6.78 13.89
N ARG A 80 2.32 -8.05 13.67
CA ARG A 80 1.26 -8.80 14.37
C ARG A 80 0.93 -8.21 15.73
N ASP A 81 -0.22 -7.57 15.84
CA ASP A 81 -1.03 -7.46 17.05
C ASP A 81 -0.21 -7.26 18.34
N SER A 82 -0.15 -6.03 18.85
CA SER A 82 -0.17 -5.80 20.30
C SER A 82 -1.52 -6.24 20.86
N ARG A 83 -1.90 -7.49 20.63
CA ARG A 83 -2.91 -8.21 21.38
C ARG A 83 -2.13 -9.12 22.29
N GLU A 84 -1.77 -8.56 23.44
CA GLU A 84 -1.69 -9.42 24.60
C GLU A 84 -3.02 -10.20 24.65
N PRO A 85 -2.99 -11.53 24.74
CA PRO A 85 -4.20 -12.26 25.05
C PRO A 85 -4.72 -11.68 26.35
N SER A 86 -5.93 -11.12 26.30
CA SER A 86 -6.68 -10.81 27.51
C SER A 86 -6.97 -12.15 28.16
N ASP A 87 -6.09 -12.58 29.07
CA ASP A 87 -6.28 -13.80 29.82
C ASP A 87 -7.58 -13.68 30.64
N PRO A 88 -8.38 -14.77 30.69
CA PRO A 88 -9.73 -14.76 31.29
C PRO A 88 -9.74 -14.58 32.81
#